data_AF-A0A1V6H477-F1
#
_entry.id   AF-A0A1V6H477-F1
#
_cell.length_a   1.000
_cell.length_b   1.000
_cell.length_c   1.000
_cell.angle_alpha   90.00
_cell.angle_beta   90.00
_cell.angle_gamma   90.00
#
_symmetry.space_group_name_H-M   'P 1'
#
loop_
_entity.id
_entity.type
_entity.pdbx_description
1 polymer ?
#
loop_
_entity_poly.entity_id
_entity_poly.type
_entity_poly.pdbx_seq_one_letter_code
_entity_poly.pdbx_strand_id
1 'polypeptide(L)'
;MKINNSVMAVQNNERILCEKSKKPKDDELKEAVNEFVSILLSQIFKDMDRSIPRTGLTEESYGQSWFREMILDEYAKTASKQALRSLGETVYKQIAGVKQRGS
;
A
#
# COMPACT_ATOMS: atom_id res chain seq x y z
N MET A 1 -30.14 -10.92 -49.26
CA MET A 1 -28.86 -10.89 -48.53
C MET A 1 -28.16 -9.57 -48.82
N LYS A 2 -28.21 -8.60 -47.90
CA LYS A 2 -27.30 -7.44 -47.86
C LYS A 2 -27.03 -7.12 -46.39
N ILE A 3 -25.75 -7.01 -46.11
CA ILE A 3 -25.10 -7.00 -44.80
C ILE A 3 -24.93 -5.53 -44.43
N ASN A 4 -25.47 -5.07 -43.29
CA ASN A 4 -25.16 -3.73 -42.76
C ASN A 4 -24.69 -3.86 -41.31
N ASN A 5 -23.40 -4.18 -41.17
CA ASN A 5 -22.69 -4.25 -39.89
C ASN A 5 -21.61 -3.15 -39.82
N SER A 6 -21.99 -1.88 -39.94
CA SER A 6 -21.07 -0.74 -39.80
C SER A 6 -21.38 0.19 -38.61
N VAL A 7 -22.52 0.00 -37.93
CA VAL A 7 -22.92 0.87 -36.80
C VAL A 7 -22.21 0.49 -35.49
N MET A 8 -21.60 -0.70 -35.39
CA MET A 8 -20.95 -1.18 -34.16
C MET A 8 -19.48 -0.74 -33.99
N ALA A 9 -18.85 -0.13 -35.01
CA ALA A 9 -17.42 0.22 -34.95
C ALA A 9 -17.13 1.60 -34.33
N VAL A 10 -18.12 2.51 -34.30
CA VAL A 10 -17.91 3.91 -33.88
C VAL A 10 -17.96 4.08 -32.35
N GLN A 11 -18.60 3.16 -31.61
CA GLN A 11 -18.73 3.28 -30.14
C GLN A 11 -17.55 2.71 -29.33
N ASN A 12 -16.60 2.02 -29.97
CA ASN A 12 -15.50 1.34 -29.27
C ASN A 12 -14.26 2.22 -29.02
N ASN A 13 -14.13 3.36 -29.69
CA ASN A 13 -12.94 4.22 -29.57
C ASN A 13 -12.97 5.14 -28.33
N GLU A 14 -14.14 5.58 -27.88
CA GLU A 14 -14.27 6.50 -26.74
C GLU A 14 -14.01 5.81 -25.38
N ARG A 15 -14.31 4.51 -25.27
CA ARG A 15 -14.06 3.72 -24.06
C ARG A 15 -12.56 3.47 -23.81
N ILE A 16 -11.78 3.33 -24.88
CA ILE A 16 -10.34 3.02 -24.81
C ILE A 16 -9.50 4.24 -24.34
N LEU A 17 -10.01 5.46 -24.53
CA LEU A 17 -9.34 6.70 -24.13
C LEU A 17 -9.49 6.99 -22.61
N CYS A 18 -10.60 6.59 -22.00
CA CYS A 18 -10.87 6.83 -20.57
C CYS A 18 -10.07 5.91 -19.63
N GLU A 19 -9.74 4.69 -20.06
CA GLU A 19 -8.92 3.76 -19.27
C GLU A 19 -7.42 4.08 -19.28
N LYS A 20 -6.93 4.80 -20.30
CA LYS A 20 -5.49 5.07 -20.45
C LYS A 20 -5.01 6.32 -19.71
N SER A 21 -5.89 7.29 -19.46
CA SER A 21 -5.52 8.57 -18.84
C SER A 21 -5.49 8.58 -17.31
N LYS A 22 -6.04 7.56 -16.64
CA LYS A 22 -6.08 7.45 -15.17
C LYS A 22 -4.97 6.59 -14.55
N LYS A 23 -4.28 5.76 -15.32
CA LYS A 23 -3.33 4.76 -14.81
C LYS A 23 -2.09 5.31 -14.08
N PRO A 24 -1.33 6.29 -14.61
CA PRO A 24 -0.07 6.68 -13.98
C PRO A 24 -0.27 7.30 -12.59
N LYS A 25 -1.29 8.15 -12.42
CA LYS A 25 -1.61 8.76 -11.12
C LYS A 25 -2.13 7.75 -10.09
N ASP A 26 -2.78 6.69 -10.56
CA ASP A 26 -3.33 5.66 -9.68
C ASP A 26 -2.22 4.78 -9.09
N ASP A 27 -1.23 4.43 -9.91
CA ASP A 27 -0.09 3.61 -9.46
C ASP A 27 0.85 4.41 -8.54
N GLU A 28 1.09 5.69 -8.83
CA GLU A 28 1.83 6.60 -7.93
C GLU A 28 1.14 6.74 -6.56
N LEU A 29 -0.19 6.88 -6.54
CA LEU A 29 -0.94 6.99 -5.29
C LEU A 29 -0.88 5.69 -4.48
N LYS A 30 -0.95 4.52 -5.13
CA LYS A 30 -0.79 3.23 -4.43
C LYS A 30 0.59 3.06 -3.84
N GLU A 31 1.64 3.48 -4.54
CA GLU A 31 3.00 3.40 -4.01
C GLU A 31 3.20 4.33 -2.82
N ALA A 32 2.69 5.57 -2.90
CA ALA A 32 2.70 6.50 -1.77
C ALA A 32 1.95 5.94 -0.55
N VAL A 33 0.82 5.25 -0.77
CA VAL A 33 0.09 4.58 0.32
C VAL A 33 0.88 3.42 0.90
N ASN A 34 1.53 2.60 0.08
CA ASN A 34 2.38 1.50 0.55
C ASN A 34 3.55 2.02 1.39
N GLU A 35 4.20 3.09 0.95
CA GLU A 35 5.28 3.75 1.69
C GLU A 35 4.78 4.29 3.03
N PHE A 36 3.64 4.99 3.03
CA PHE A 36 3.03 5.50 4.25
C PHE A 36 2.70 4.38 5.25
N VAL A 37 2.09 3.29 4.79
CA VAL A 37 1.78 2.13 5.64
C VAL A 37 3.04 1.47 6.17
N SER A 38 4.12 1.43 5.38
CA SER A 38 5.42 0.92 5.83
C SER A 38 5.98 1.78 6.98
N ILE A 39 5.90 3.11 6.89
CA ILE A 39 6.34 4.02 7.95
C ILE A 39 5.49 3.81 9.22
N LEU A 40 4.17 3.71 9.06
CA LEU A 40 3.26 3.48 10.18
C LEU A 40 3.57 2.15 10.90
N LEU A 41 3.78 1.08 10.14
CA LEU A 41 4.10 -0.23 10.69
C LEU A 41 5.46 -0.25 11.38
N SER A 42 6.45 0.44 10.83
CA SER A 42 7.76 0.61 11.48
C SER A 42 7.59 1.24 12.86
N GLN A 43 6.78 2.30 12.97
CA GLN A 43 6.52 2.96 14.24
C GLN A 43 5.83 2.00 15.23
N ILE A 44 4.79 1.29 14.79
CA ILE A 44 4.09 0.30 15.62
C ILE A 44 5.05 -0.79 16.11
N PHE A 45 5.89 -1.33 15.23
CA PHE A 45 6.85 -2.37 15.59
C PHE A 45 7.90 -1.87 16.57
N LYS A 46 8.40 -0.65 16.38
CA LYS A 46 9.35 -0.01 17.32
C LYS A 46 8.71 0.22 18.69
N ASP A 47 7.45 0.65 18.74
CA ASP A 47 6.76 0.85 20.01
C ASP A 47 6.45 -0.48 20.71
N MET A 48 6.08 -1.51 19.96
CA MET A 48 5.96 -2.88 20.49
C MET A 48 7.29 -3.37 21.07
N ASP A 49 8.40 -3.18 20.35
CA ASP A 49 9.73 -3.61 20.77
C ASP A 49 10.25 -2.87 22.01
N ARG A 50 9.91 -1.57 22.15
CA ARG A 50 10.17 -0.74 23.34
C ARG A 50 9.34 -1.15 24.55
N SER A 51 8.15 -1.69 24.34
CA SER A 51 7.27 -2.13 25.43
C SER A 51 7.76 -3.40 26.14
N ILE A 52 8.73 -4.12 25.55
CA ILE A 52 9.30 -5.34 26.13
C ILE A 52 10.32 -4.96 27.21
N PRO A 53 10.09 -5.34 28.49
CA PRO A 53 11.05 -5.06 29.56
C PRO A 53 12.34 -5.86 29.35
N ARG A 54 13.45 -5.16 29.13
CA ARG A 54 14.77 -5.77 28.93
C ARG A 54 15.53 -5.82 30.25
N THR A 55 15.19 -6.79 31.09
CA THR A 55 15.90 -7.06 32.34
C THR A 55 16.87 -8.22 32.13
N GLY A 56 18.05 -7.92 31.59
CA GLY A 56 19.16 -8.87 31.47
C GLY A 56 20.30 -8.51 32.40
N LEU A 57 21.13 -9.48 32.78
CA LEU A 57 22.39 -9.26 33.52
C LEU A 57 23.39 -8.35 32.78
N THR A 58 23.20 -8.15 31.47
CA THR A 58 24.00 -7.29 30.60
C THR A 58 23.11 -6.27 29.90
N GLU A 59 23.56 -5.01 29.83
CA GLU A 59 22.88 -3.95 29.09
C GLU A 59 22.91 -4.21 27.58
N GLU A 60 21.87 -3.76 26.87
CA GLU A 60 21.85 -3.81 25.41
C GLU A 60 22.92 -2.89 24.82
N SER A 61 23.75 -3.42 23.94
CA SER A 61 24.72 -2.59 23.23
C SER A 61 24.04 -1.67 22.22
N TYR A 62 24.61 -0.47 22.01
CA TYR A 62 24.13 0.47 20.99
C TYR A 62 24.04 -0.15 19.58
N GLY A 63 24.97 -1.04 19.22
CA GLY A 63 24.94 -1.72 17.93
C GLY A 63 23.76 -2.68 17.79
N GLN A 64 23.39 -3.35 18.87
CA GLN A 64 22.25 -4.27 18.89
C GLN A 64 20.92 -3.52 18.76
N SER A 65 20.75 -2.41 19.47
CA SER A 65 19.54 -1.60 19.37
C SER A 65 19.39 -1.00 17.97
N TRP A 66 20.47 -0.45 17.40
CA TRP A 66 20.46 0.11 16.06
C TRP A 66 20.13 -0.94 14.98
N PHE A 67 20.78 -2.11 15.05
CA PHE A 67 20.52 -3.20 14.10
C PHE A 67 19.07 -3.70 14.20
N ARG A 68 18.53 -3.77 15.42
CA ARG A 68 17.14 -4.16 15.65
C ARG A 68 16.18 -3.16 15.02
N GLU A 69 16.38 -1.86 15.22
CA GLU A 69 15.56 -0.83 14.58
C GLU A 69 15.56 -0.98 13.04
N MET A 70 16.72 -1.25 12.44
CA MET A 70 16.85 -1.48 11.00
C MET A 70 16.09 -2.73 10.54
N ILE A 71 16.12 -3.83 11.31
CA ILE A 71 15.32 -5.03 11.01
C ILE A 71 13.83 -4.72 11.06
N LEU A 72 13.36 -3.98 12.07
CA LEU A 72 11.94 -3.63 12.20
C LEU A 72 11.48 -2.79 11.00
N ASP A 73 12.32 -1.92 10.47
CA ASP A 73 12.05 -1.16 9.24
C ASP A 73 11.89 -2.07 8.02
N GLU A 74 12.74 -3.07 7.85
CA GLU A 74 12.62 -4.04 6.74
C GLU A 74 11.40 -4.96 6.89
N TYR A 75 11.06 -5.34 8.12
CA TYR A 75 9.83 -6.08 8.40
C TYR A 75 8.60 -5.23 8.05
N ALA A 76 8.60 -3.95 8.39
CA ALA A 76 7.50 -3.05 8.06
C ALA A 76 7.30 -2.90 6.54
N LYS A 77 8.40 -2.74 5.77
CA LYS A 77 8.37 -2.70 4.30
C LYS A 77 7.85 -3.99 3.67
N THR A 78 8.19 -5.14 4.25
CA THR A 78 7.74 -6.44 3.75
C THR A 78 6.27 -6.68 4.12
N ALA A 79 5.90 -6.36 5.36
CA ALA A 79 4.55 -6.53 5.87
C ALA A 79 3.54 -5.65 5.11
N SER A 80 3.87 -4.39 4.81
CA SER A 80 3.00 -3.49 4.04
C SER A 80 2.67 -4.03 2.65
N LYS A 81 3.64 -4.68 1.99
CA LYS A 81 3.48 -5.25 0.63
C LYS A 81 2.79 -6.62 0.61
N GLN A 82 2.88 -7.38 1.71
CA GLN A 82 2.40 -8.76 1.80
C GLN A 82 1.26 -8.89 2.82
N ALA A 83 1.61 -9.18 4.09
CA ALA A 83 0.67 -9.57 5.14
C ALA A 83 -0.41 -8.52 5.44
N LEU A 84 -0.08 -7.24 5.23
CA LEU A 84 -0.94 -6.09 5.52
C LEU A 84 -1.29 -5.30 4.25
N ARG A 85 -1.22 -5.94 3.08
CA ARG A 85 -1.66 -5.34 1.82
C ARG A 85 -3.10 -4.84 1.88
N SER A 86 -3.98 -5.57 2.55
CA SER A 86 -5.39 -5.19 2.74
C SER A 86 -5.56 -3.90 3.55
N LEU A 87 -4.64 -3.62 4.48
CA LEU A 87 -4.58 -2.35 5.20
C LEU A 87 -4.20 -1.21 4.23
N GLY A 88 -3.20 -1.43 3.37
CA GLY A 88 -2.85 -0.50 2.29
C GLY A 88 -4.03 -0.20 1.35
N GLU A 89 -4.76 -1.22 0.92
CA GLU A 89 -5.96 -1.03 0.09
C GLU A 89 -7.07 -0.24 0.80
N THR A 90 -7.21 -0.44 2.12
CA THR A 90 -8.17 0.30 2.94
C THR A 90 -7.77 1.77 3.04
N VAL A 91 -6.51 2.04 3.36
CA VAL A 91 -5.94 3.39 3.45
C VAL A 91 -6.05 4.10 2.10
N TYR A 92 -5.71 3.42 1.01
CA TYR A 92 -5.87 3.94 -0.35
C TYR A 92 -7.33 4.33 -0.64
N LYS A 93 -8.31 3.48 -0.32
CA LYS A 93 -9.74 3.79 -0.54
C LYS A 93 -10.19 5.02 0.26
N GLN A 94 -9.71 5.17 1.49
CA GLN A 94 -10.02 6.33 2.34
C GLN A 94 -9.43 7.62 1.75
N ILE A 95 -8.17 7.60 1.30
CA ILE A 95 -7.49 8.77 0.73
C ILE A 95 -8.05 9.13 -0.65
N ALA A 96 -8.31 8.13 -1.49
CA ALA A 96 -8.87 8.33 -2.82
C ALA A 96 -10.37 8.73 -2.81
N GLY A 97 -11.01 8.77 -1.63
CA GLY A 97 -12.43 9.12 -1.50
C GLY A 97 -13.37 8.12 -2.16
N VAL A 98 -12.96 6.87 -2.33
CA VAL A 98 -13.79 5.82 -2.93
C VAL A 98 -14.86 5.42 -1.90
N LYS A 99 -16.01 6.10 -1.99
CA LYS A 99 -17.18 5.84 -1.16
C LYS A 99 -17.57 4.36 -1.28
N GLN A 100 -17.58 3.64 -0.16
CA GLN A 100 -18.18 2.31 -0.13
C GLN A 100 -19.65 2.46 -0.51
N ARG A 101 -20.04 1.95 -1.69
CA ARG A 101 -21.46 1.73 -2.01
C ARG A 101 -21.92 0.66 -1.03
N GLY A 102 -22.67 1.10 -0.01
CA GLY A 102 -23.28 0.22 0.98
C GLY A 102 -24.12 -0.86 0.30
N SER A 103 -24.09 -2.05 0.93
CA SER A 103 -25.16 -3.03 0.84
C SER A 103 -26.49 -2.43 1.28
#